data_AF-A0A849HR97-F1
#
_entry.id   AF-A0A849HR97-F1
#
_cell.length_a   1.000
_cell.length_b   1.000
_cell.length_c   1.000
_cell.angle_alpha   90.00
_cell.angle_beta   90.00
_cell.angle_gamma   90.00
#
_symmetry.space_group_name_H-M   'P 1'
#
loop_
_entity.id
_entity.type
_entity.pdbx_description
1 polymer ?
#
loop_
_entity_poly.entity_id
_entity_poly.type
_entity_poly.pdbx_seq_one_letter_code
_entity_poly.pdbx_strand_id
1 'polypeptide(L)'
;MRPYILSTVAILGLLAGFPAWADSSDEQPEFAGEIGAMKCAQFTALMASGGGNEVATQIVVMSWAQGYMAAWNNVRMVDLNKNPLDLYSEGYPKEAQQDYLAHYCVDNPRDQIIDATISLIEQMQKAQ
;
A
#
# COMPACT_ATOMS: atom_id res chain seq x y z
N MET A 1 72.11 40.50 12.50
CA MET A 1 71.25 41.35 11.66
C MET A 1 69.88 40.69 11.54
N ARG A 2 68.87 41.53 11.35
CA ARG A 2 67.42 41.31 11.57
C ARG A 2 66.75 40.14 10.81
N PRO A 3 65.55 39.73 11.30
CA PRO A 3 64.84 38.49 10.94
C PRO A 3 63.92 38.64 9.72
N TYR A 4 63.51 37.52 9.12
CA TYR A 4 62.40 37.43 8.16
C TYR A 4 61.50 36.24 8.56
N ILE A 5 60.33 36.50 9.14
CA ILE A 5 58.99 36.71 8.54
C ILE A 5 58.19 35.40 8.54
N LEU A 6 57.09 35.48 9.30
CA LEU A 6 55.93 34.58 9.32
C LEU A 6 55.51 34.17 7.90
N SER A 7 55.31 32.88 7.68
CA SER A 7 54.38 32.39 6.66
C SER A 7 53.18 31.77 7.34
N THR A 8 52.09 32.54 7.29
CA THR A 8 50.73 32.19 7.61
C THR A 8 50.32 30.96 6.80
N VAL A 9 50.01 29.85 7.46
CA VAL A 9 49.32 28.72 6.82
C VAL A 9 47.87 29.14 6.63
N ALA A 10 47.49 29.40 5.39
CA ALA A 10 46.10 29.52 4.99
C ALA A 10 45.44 28.13 5.08
N ILE A 11 44.57 27.94 6.06
CA ILE A 11 43.69 26.78 6.09
C ILE A 11 42.59 27.03 5.05
N LEU A 12 42.79 26.47 3.86
CA LEU A 12 41.77 26.30 2.85
C LEU A 12 40.66 25.38 3.39
N GLY A 13 39.43 25.86 3.26
CA GLY A 13 38.31 25.09 2.71
C GLY A 13 37.93 23.79 3.42
N LEU A 14 37.01 23.88 4.38
CA LEU A 14 36.08 22.81 4.71
C LEU A 14 34.77 23.42 5.24
N LEU A 15 34.12 24.23 4.42
CA LEU A 15 32.67 24.34 4.52
C LEU A 15 32.13 23.09 3.84
N ALA A 16 31.78 22.12 4.70
CA ALA A 16 31.07 20.92 4.34
C ALA A 16 30.00 21.27 3.31
N GLY A 17 30.15 20.72 2.11
CA GLY A 17 29.07 20.63 1.16
C GLY A 17 27.95 19.90 1.89
N PHE A 18 26.91 20.63 2.27
CA PHE A 18 25.63 20.03 2.51
C PHE A 18 25.24 19.40 1.18
N PRO A 19 25.11 18.07 1.08
CA PRO A 19 24.43 17.52 -0.08
C PRO A 19 23.02 18.13 -0.12
N ALA A 20 22.80 18.93 -1.17
CA ALA A 20 21.48 19.37 -1.58
C ALA A 20 20.73 18.14 -2.11
N TRP A 21 20.13 17.40 -1.19
CA TRP A 21 19.21 16.31 -1.49
C TRP A 21 18.10 16.33 -0.44
N ALA A 22 17.25 17.34 -0.55
CA ALA A 22 15.93 17.32 0.03
C ALA A 22 14.98 17.98 -0.98
N ASP A 23 15.07 17.49 -2.21
CA ASP A 23 14.01 17.59 -3.20
C ASP A 23 13.78 16.17 -3.73
N SER A 24 13.42 15.25 -2.82
CA SER A 24 12.50 14.20 -3.22
C SER A 24 11.12 14.79 -3.02
N SER A 25 10.66 15.51 -4.05
CA SER A 25 9.27 15.34 -4.47
C SER A 25 9.11 13.85 -4.73
N ASP A 26 8.91 13.10 -3.64
CA ASP A 26 8.57 11.69 -3.65
C ASP A 26 7.24 11.64 -4.39
N GLU A 27 7.33 11.36 -5.69
CA GLU A 27 6.26 10.74 -6.45
C GLU A 27 5.89 9.49 -5.66
N GLN A 28 4.93 9.65 -4.72
CA GLN A 28 4.24 8.55 -4.08
C GLN A 28 3.80 7.65 -5.23
N PRO A 29 4.27 6.39 -5.28
CA PRO A 29 4.03 5.56 -6.45
C PRO A 29 2.51 5.45 -6.63
N GLU A 30 2.00 5.87 -7.79
CA GLU A 30 0.60 5.81 -8.22
C GLU A 30 -0.01 4.38 -8.10
N PHE A 31 0.85 3.40 -7.84
CA PHE A 31 0.62 2.00 -7.52
C PHE A 31 -0.58 1.72 -6.61
N ALA A 32 -0.84 2.54 -5.58
CA ALA A 32 -1.99 2.32 -4.71
C ALA A 32 -3.34 2.57 -5.40
N GLY A 33 -3.41 3.55 -6.31
CA GLY A 33 -4.61 3.78 -7.13
C GLY A 33 -4.78 2.71 -8.20
N GLU A 34 -3.67 2.24 -8.77
CA GLU A 34 -3.66 1.23 -9.83
C GLU A 34 -4.15 -0.14 -9.36
N ILE A 35 -3.80 -0.56 -8.13
CA ILE A 35 -4.27 -1.85 -7.59
C ILE A 35 -5.78 -1.83 -7.41
N GLY A 36 -6.34 -0.79 -6.80
CA GLY A 36 -7.79 -0.67 -6.60
C GLY A 36 -8.55 -0.65 -7.93
N ALA A 37 -7.98 -0.02 -8.95
CA ALA A 37 -8.56 0.08 -10.29
C ALA A 37 -8.35 -1.16 -11.19
N MET A 38 -7.47 -2.10 -10.79
CA MET A 38 -7.20 -3.35 -11.51
C MET A 38 -8.50 -4.10 -11.76
N LYS A 39 -8.70 -4.57 -13.00
CA LYS A 39 -9.89 -5.35 -13.34
C LYS A 39 -9.81 -6.75 -12.77
N CYS A 40 -10.94 -7.27 -12.31
CA CYS A 40 -11.04 -8.63 -11.79
C CYS A 40 -10.54 -9.68 -12.79
N ALA A 41 -10.83 -9.53 -14.09
CA ALA A 41 -10.28 -10.44 -15.10
C ALA A 41 -8.73 -10.42 -15.18
N GLN A 42 -8.11 -9.26 -14.96
CA GLN A 42 -6.64 -9.15 -14.94
C GLN A 42 -6.07 -9.85 -13.71
N PHE A 43 -6.68 -9.63 -12.55
CA PHE A 43 -6.30 -10.32 -11.32
C PHE A 43 -6.43 -11.85 -11.46
N THR A 44 -7.57 -12.35 -11.95
CA THR A 44 -7.77 -13.79 -12.19
C THR A 44 -6.75 -14.36 -13.17
N ALA A 45 -6.40 -13.63 -14.23
CA ALA A 45 -5.37 -14.06 -15.19
C ALA A 45 -3.97 -14.12 -14.55
N LEU A 46 -3.62 -13.14 -13.71
CA LEU A 46 -2.35 -13.12 -12.98
C LEU A 46 -2.26 -14.31 -12.01
N MET A 47 -3.34 -14.59 -11.29
CA MET A 47 -3.47 -15.73 -10.40
C MET A 47 -3.28 -17.07 -11.13
N ALA A 48 -3.87 -17.21 -12.33
CA ALA A 48 -3.80 -18.44 -13.11
C ALA A 48 -2.46 -18.66 -13.82
N SER A 49 -1.62 -17.63 -13.95
CA SER A 49 -0.39 -17.69 -14.75
C SER A 49 0.69 -18.62 -14.16
N GLY A 50 0.60 -18.94 -12.86
CA GLY A 50 1.48 -19.87 -12.15
C GLY A 50 2.92 -19.37 -12.00
N GLY A 51 3.44 -19.37 -10.76
CA GLY A 51 4.85 -19.09 -10.46
C GLY A 51 5.06 -18.08 -9.32
N GLY A 52 6.31 -17.64 -9.12
CA GLY A 52 6.64 -16.67 -8.06
C GLY A 52 5.87 -15.34 -8.15
N ASN A 53 5.41 -14.98 -9.35
CA ASN A 53 4.60 -13.78 -9.58
C ASN A 53 3.19 -13.88 -9.00
N GLU A 54 2.57 -15.08 -8.99
CA GLU A 54 1.24 -15.29 -8.41
C GLU A 54 1.23 -14.96 -6.92
N VAL A 55 2.20 -15.50 -6.17
CA VAL A 55 2.34 -15.27 -4.73
C VAL A 55 2.58 -13.78 -4.45
N ALA A 56 3.42 -13.12 -5.25
CA ALA A 56 3.67 -11.69 -5.12
C ALA A 56 2.40 -10.86 -5.39
N THR A 57 1.66 -11.16 -6.45
CA THR A 57 0.39 -10.50 -6.78
C THR A 57 -0.63 -10.68 -5.66
N GLN A 58 -0.80 -11.90 -5.13
CA GLN A 58 -1.68 -12.15 -3.99
C GLN A 58 -1.29 -11.31 -2.79
N ILE A 59 0.00 -11.29 -2.41
CA ILE A 59 0.47 -10.53 -1.25
C ILE A 59 0.17 -9.04 -1.43
N VAL A 60 0.44 -8.48 -2.62
CA VAL A 60 0.24 -7.05 -2.90
C VAL A 60 -1.24 -6.69 -2.89
N VAL A 61 -2.08 -7.43 -3.62
CA VAL A 61 -3.54 -7.17 -3.68
C VAL A 61 -4.18 -7.33 -2.31
N MET A 62 -3.80 -8.36 -1.56
CA MET A 62 -4.34 -8.57 -0.21
C MET A 62 -3.88 -7.52 0.77
N SER A 63 -2.61 -7.10 0.73
CA SER A 63 -2.12 -6.04 1.61
C SER A 63 -2.83 -4.72 1.32
N TRP A 64 -3.09 -4.44 0.04
CA TRP A 64 -3.87 -3.27 -0.38
C TRP A 64 -5.32 -3.35 0.14
N ALA A 65 -6.00 -4.47 -0.06
CA ALA A 65 -7.38 -4.66 0.40
C ALA A 65 -7.49 -4.52 1.94
N GLN A 66 -6.55 -5.10 2.69
CA GLN A 66 -6.47 -4.93 4.15
C GLN A 66 -6.25 -3.47 4.55
N GLY A 67 -5.36 -2.76 3.85
CA GLY A 67 -5.15 -1.33 4.07
C GLY A 67 -6.41 -0.50 3.83
N TYR A 68 -7.15 -0.81 2.76
CA TYR A 68 -8.43 -0.17 2.46
C TYR A 68 -9.47 -0.44 3.56
N MET A 69 -9.63 -1.69 4.01
CA MET A 69 -10.55 -2.05 5.08
C MET A 69 -10.19 -1.40 6.43
N ALA A 70 -8.89 -1.30 6.74
CA ALA A 70 -8.42 -0.58 7.93
C ALA A 70 -8.71 0.92 7.84
N ALA A 71 -8.51 1.54 6.67
CA ALA A 71 -8.87 2.94 6.43
C ALA A 71 -10.37 3.16 6.56
N TRP A 72 -11.19 2.21 6.07
CA TRP A 72 -12.65 2.25 6.24
C TRP A 72 -13.07 2.21 7.72
N ASN A 73 -12.36 1.46 8.58
CA ASN A 73 -12.61 1.49 10.01
C ASN A 73 -12.40 2.88 10.63
N ASN A 74 -11.42 3.65 10.15
CA ASN A 74 -11.25 5.04 10.60
C ASN A 74 -12.47 5.89 10.24
N VAL A 75 -12.96 5.80 8.99
CA VAL A 75 -14.19 6.49 8.56
C VAL A 75 -15.39 6.07 9.41
N ARG A 76 -15.54 4.77 9.69
CA ARG A 76 -16.63 4.25 10.53
C ARG A 76 -16.62 4.85 11.93
N MET A 77 -15.45 4.94 12.57
CA MET A 77 -15.33 5.45 13.93
C MET A 77 -15.44 6.97 13.99
N VAL A 78 -14.72 7.67 13.12
CA VAL A 78 -14.58 9.14 13.18
C VAL A 78 -15.78 9.84 12.56
N ASP A 79 -16.19 9.43 11.35
CA ASP A 79 -17.20 10.16 10.58
C ASP A 79 -18.61 9.61 10.77
N LEU A 80 -18.73 8.30 11.06
CA LEU A 80 -20.04 7.63 11.18
C LEU A 80 -20.43 7.27 12.62
N ASN A 81 -19.55 7.45 13.59
CA ASN A 81 -19.75 7.07 15.00
C ASN A 81 -20.24 5.61 15.17
N LYS A 82 -19.64 4.68 14.41
CA LYS A 82 -19.91 3.25 14.43
C LYS A 82 -18.71 2.49 15.00
N ASN A 83 -18.97 1.29 15.52
CA ASN A 83 -17.90 0.37 15.90
C ASN A 83 -17.04 -0.03 14.67
N PRO A 84 -15.71 -0.19 14.86
CA PRO A 84 -14.85 -0.74 13.82
C PRO A 84 -15.28 -2.17 13.49
N LEU A 85 -15.08 -2.57 12.24
CA LEU A 85 -15.20 -3.96 11.83
C LEU A 85 -14.03 -4.74 12.41
N ASP A 86 -14.33 -5.89 13.01
CA ASP A 86 -13.32 -6.91 13.24
C ASP A 86 -12.87 -7.48 11.90
N LEU A 87 -11.67 -7.09 11.47
CA LEU A 87 -11.09 -7.48 10.19
C LEU A 87 -10.61 -8.94 10.17
N TYR A 88 -10.57 -9.63 11.31
CA TYR A 88 -10.08 -11.01 11.40
C TYR A 88 -10.97 -11.88 12.29
N SER A 89 -12.28 -11.63 12.27
CA SER A 89 -13.27 -12.45 12.97
C SER A 89 -13.23 -13.93 12.52
N GLU A 90 -13.74 -14.86 13.34
CA GLU A 90 -13.80 -16.29 12.97
C GLU A 90 -14.52 -16.56 11.64
N GLY A 91 -15.51 -15.73 11.26
CA GLY A 91 -16.21 -15.85 9.99
C GLY A 91 -15.44 -15.31 8.78
N TYR A 92 -14.44 -14.46 9.03
CA TYR A 92 -13.61 -13.83 8.02
C TYR A 92 -12.13 -13.82 8.42
N PRO A 93 -11.49 -14.99 8.63
CA PRO A 93 -10.04 -15.06 8.72
C PRO A 93 -9.40 -14.63 7.40
N LYS A 94 -8.09 -14.40 7.42
CA LYS A 94 -7.34 -13.91 6.25
C LYS A 94 -7.59 -14.78 5.00
N GLU A 95 -7.56 -16.10 5.17
CA GLU A 95 -7.76 -17.07 4.09
C GLU A 95 -9.18 -16.97 3.50
N ALA A 96 -10.21 -16.82 4.34
CA ALA A 96 -11.59 -16.66 3.88
C ALA A 96 -11.79 -15.35 3.10
N GLN A 97 -11.09 -14.28 3.51
CA GLN A 97 -11.11 -13.00 2.77
C GLN A 97 -10.40 -13.13 1.42
N GLN A 98 -9.27 -13.84 1.37
CA GLN A 98 -8.56 -14.16 0.11
C GLN A 98 -9.47 -14.93 -0.85
N ASP A 99 -10.09 -16.00 -0.35
CA ASP A 99 -10.99 -16.85 -1.13
C ASP A 99 -12.21 -16.05 -1.61
N TYR A 100 -12.74 -15.15 -0.79
CA TYR A 100 -13.85 -14.29 -1.18
C TYR A 100 -13.47 -13.40 -2.37
N LEU A 101 -12.33 -12.70 -2.30
CA LEU A 101 -11.89 -11.81 -3.37
C LEU A 101 -11.60 -12.58 -4.67
N ALA A 102 -10.98 -13.76 -4.57
CA ALA A 102 -10.73 -14.62 -5.71
C ALA A 102 -12.05 -15.06 -6.38
N HIS A 103 -13.01 -15.57 -5.62
CA HIS A 103 -14.31 -15.99 -6.16
C HIS A 103 -15.11 -14.82 -6.74
N TYR A 104 -15.18 -13.69 -6.02
CA TYR A 104 -15.87 -12.50 -6.50
C TYR A 104 -15.36 -12.09 -7.88
N CYS A 105 -14.03 -12.08 -8.07
CA CYS A 105 -13.43 -11.67 -9.34
C CYS A 105 -13.60 -12.69 -10.48
N VAL A 106 -13.71 -13.98 -10.17
CA VAL A 106 -14.07 -15.00 -11.17
C VAL A 106 -15.50 -14.74 -11.69
N ASP A 107 -16.43 -14.44 -10.80
CA ASP A 107 -17.84 -14.23 -11.14
C ASP A 107 -18.10 -12.86 -11.79
N ASN A 108 -17.29 -11.84 -11.48
CA ASN A 108 -17.49 -10.45 -11.90
C ASN A 108 -16.25 -9.90 -12.65
N PRO A 109 -15.90 -10.41 -13.83
CA PRO A 109 -14.62 -10.09 -14.49
C PRO A 109 -14.49 -8.63 -14.95
N ARG A 110 -15.60 -7.88 -15.04
CA ARG A 110 -15.62 -6.46 -15.45
C ARG A 110 -15.44 -5.48 -14.29
N ASP A 111 -15.63 -5.95 -13.07
CA ASP A 111 -15.50 -5.17 -11.86
C ASP A 111 -14.01 -4.93 -11.54
N GLN A 112 -13.76 -4.07 -10.56
CA GLN A 112 -12.43 -3.74 -10.07
C GLN A 112 -12.16 -4.41 -8.72
N ILE A 113 -10.89 -4.50 -8.34
CA ILE A 113 -10.49 -5.01 -7.01
C ILE A 113 -11.12 -4.20 -5.88
N ILE A 114 -11.29 -2.88 -6.05
CA ILE A 114 -11.98 -2.06 -5.07
C ILE A 114 -13.45 -2.47 -4.88
N ASP A 115 -14.16 -2.86 -5.95
CA ASP A 115 -15.56 -3.30 -5.88
C ASP A 115 -15.66 -4.62 -5.10
N ALA A 116 -14.76 -5.57 -5.35
CA ALA A 116 -14.67 -6.82 -4.61
C ALA A 116 -14.39 -6.57 -3.11
N THR A 117 -13.51 -5.61 -2.80
CA THR A 117 -13.15 -5.23 -1.42
C THR A 117 -14.32 -4.55 -0.70
N ILE A 118 -15.04 -3.65 -1.37
CA ILE A 118 -16.26 -3.02 -0.83
C ILE A 118 -17.32 -4.08 -0.56
N SER A 119 -17.53 -5.01 -1.50
CA SER A 119 -18.47 -6.13 -1.33
C SER A 119 -18.10 -6.99 -0.11
N LEU A 120 -16.82 -7.30 0.09
CA LEU A 120 -16.35 -8.02 1.28
C LEU A 120 -16.67 -7.25 2.58
N ILE A 121 -16.37 -5.95 2.63
CA ILE A 121 -16.69 -5.07 3.77
C ILE A 121 -18.19 -5.13 4.09
N GLU A 122 -19.05 -5.08 3.07
CA GLU A 122 -20.50 -5.15 3.25
C GLU A 122 -20.96 -6.51 3.80
N GLN A 123 -20.33 -7.61 3.39
CA GLN A 123 -20.63 -8.93 3.93
C GLN A 123 -20.21 -9.03 5.40
N MET A 124 -19.00 -8.59 5.74
CA MET A 124 -18.50 -8.55 7.12
C MET A 124 -19.39 -7.69 8.03
N GLN A 125 -19.92 -6.58 7.51
CA GLN A 125 -20.86 -5.72 8.23
C GLN A 125 -22.18 -6.40 8.58
N LYS A 126 -22.68 -7.30 7.71
CA LYS A 126 -23.93 -8.02 7.95
C LYS A 126 -23.77 -9.16 8.96
N ALA A 127 -22.54 -9.60 9.20
CA ALA A 127 -22.22 -10.70 10.10
C ALA A 127 -21.96 -10.25 11.56
N GLN A 128 -21.96 -8.94 11.83
CA GLN A 128 -21.75 -8.33 13.16
C GLN A 128 -23.05 -7.74 13.71
#